data_AF-L7JP62-F1
#
_entry.id   AF-L7JP62-F1
#
_cell.length_a   1.000
_cell.length_b   1.000
_cell.length_c   1.000
_cell.angle_alpha   90.00
_cell.angle_beta   90.00
_cell.angle_gamma   90.00
#
_symmetry.space_group_name_H-M   'P 1'
#
loop_
_entity.id
_entity.type
_entity.pdbx_description
1 polymer ?
#
loop_
_entity_poly.entity_id
_entity_poly.type
_entity_poly.pdbx_seq_one_letter_code
_entity_poly.pdbx_strand_id
1 'polypeptide(L)'
;PLYKPAEALSIFTRTIMGKDVATGSSDAAGFTSSGPSSVFDVMQKADPLPAPICYVLDAPIGQRCTADQIKALGDGSAVVKDYIVS
;
A
#
# COMPACT_ATOMS: atom_id res chain seq x y z
N PRO A 1 15.91 -17.01 4.82
CA PRO A 1 15.82 -15.57 5.15
C PRO A 1 17.14 -15.09 5.76
N LEU A 2 17.80 -14.11 5.14
CA LEU A 2 19.17 -13.70 5.52
C LEU A 2 19.25 -12.97 6.87
N TYR A 3 18.17 -12.30 7.27
CA TYR A 3 18.17 -11.37 8.41
C TYR A 3 18.00 -12.06 9.77
N LYS A 4 17.37 -13.24 9.82
CA LYS A 4 17.02 -13.97 11.05
C LYS A 4 16.91 -15.49 10.81
N PRO A 5 18.05 -16.19 10.61
CA PRO A 5 18.04 -17.58 10.18
C PRO A 5 17.49 -18.54 11.24
N ALA A 6 17.72 -18.27 12.53
CA ALA A 6 17.22 -19.12 13.61
C ALA A 6 15.70 -19.03 13.75
N GLU A 7 15.14 -17.82 13.67
CA GLU A 7 13.70 -17.58 13.71
C GLU A 7 13.00 -18.15 12.49
N ALA A 8 13.61 -18.01 11.30
CA ALA A 8 13.12 -18.63 10.09
C ALA A 8 13.08 -20.16 10.20
N LEU A 9 14.12 -20.77 10.76
CA LEU A 9 14.15 -22.21 11.01
C LEU A 9 13.07 -22.62 12.02
N SER A 10 12.89 -21.86 13.11
CA SER A 10 11.85 -22.15 14.11
C SER A 10 10.45 -22.13 13.49
N ILE A 11 10.14 -21.11 12.66
CA ILE A 11 8.86 -21.01 11.95
C ILE A 11 8.69 -22.20 10.99
N PHE A 12 9.73 -22.52 10.21
CA PHE A 12 9.70 -23.64 9.28
C PHE A 12 9.44 -24.97 10.00
N THR A 13 10.13 -25.21 11.11
CA THR A 13 9.97 -26.43 11.92
C THR A 13 8.55 -26.58 12.46
N ARG A 14 7.91 -25.50 12.95
CA ARG A 14 6.51 -25.54 13.42
C ARG A 14 5.57 -25.99 12.31
N THR A 15 5.72 -25.40 11.12
CA THR A 15 4.87 -25.69 9.96
C THR A 15 4.99 -27.13 9.50
N ILE A 16 6.21 -27.67 9.35
CA ILE A 16 6.40 -29.06 8.89
C ILE A 16 5.97 -30.09 9.95
N MET A 17 5.98 -29.72 11.23
CA MET A 17 5.47 -30.55 12.32
C MET A 17 3.94 -30.43 12.52
N GLY A 18 3.25 -29.67 11.66
CA GLY A 18 1.80 -29.50 11.75
C GLY A 18 1.35 -28.73 13.00
N LYS A 19 2.22 -27.91 13.59
CA LYS A 19 1.90 -27.02 14.69
C LYS A 19 1.47 -25.65 14.18
N ASP A 20 0.78 -24.88 15.02
CA ASP A 20 0.44 -23.50 14.70
C ASP A 20 1.71 -22.65 14.48
N VAL A 21 1.71 -21.80 13.44
CA VAL A 21 2.88 -21.02 13.05
C VAL A 21 3.26 -19.97 14.10
N ALA A 22 2.25 -19.36 14.74
CA ALA A 22 2.41 -18.25 15.66
C ALA A 22 3.21 -18.65 16.92
N THR A 23 2.85 -19.77 17.55
CA THR A 23 3.38 -20.19 18.85
C THR A 23 4.03 -21.57 18.82
N GLY A 24 3.59 -22.47 17.93
CA GLY A 24 4.07 -23.85 17.86
C GLY A 24 3.55 -24.75 18.99
N SER A 25 2.53 -24.30 19.74
CA SER A 25 2.05 -24.96 20.95
C SER A 25 0.85 -25.88 20.71
N SER A 26 0.09 -25.65 19.64
CA SER A 26 -1.13 -26.39 19.32
C SER A 26 -1.00 -27.12 17.98
N ASP A 27 -1.65 -28.26 17.85
CA ASP A 27 -1.79 -28.94 16.55
C ASP A 27 -2.69 -28.13 15.63
N ALA A 28 -2.24 -27.90 14.39
CA ALA A 28 -2.99 -27.19 13.36
C ALA A 28 -3.98 -28.11 12.60
N ALA A 29 -4.01 -29.40 12.93
CA ALA A 29 -4.94 -30.35 12.32
C ALA A 29 -6.40 -29.95 12.61
N GLY A 30 -7.24 -29.92 11.57
CA GLY A 30 -8.66 -29.58 11.68
C GLY A 30 -8.97 -28.08 11.72
N PHE A 31 -7.97 -27.21 11.76
CA PHE A 31 -8.18 -25.77 11.59
C PHE A 31 -8.45 -25.46 10.11
N THR A 32 -9.64 -24.94 9.84
CA THR A 32 -10.08 -24.52 8.50
C THR A 32 -10.71 -23.14 8.58
N SER A 33 -10.55 -22.34 7.54
CA SER A 33 -11.33 -21.13 7.35
C SER A 33 -12.64 -21.44 6.62
N SER A 34 -13.59 -20.51 6.70
CA SER A 34 -14.78 -20.51 5.84
C SER A 34 -14.58 -19.49 4.72
N GLY A 35 -15.23 -19.75 3.57
CA GLY A 35 -15.13 -18.90 2.39
C GLY A 35 -14.56 -19.64 1.17
N PRO A 36 -14.54 -18.97 0.01
CA PRO A 36 -13.99 -19.55 -1.21
C PRO A 36 -12.47 -19.71 -1.12
N SER A 37 -11.93 -20.71 -1.80
CA SER A 37 -10.48 -20.98 -1.86
C SER A 37 -9.71 -19.89 -2.62
N SER A 38 -10.40 -19.07 -3.40
CA SER A 38 -9.87 -17.91 -4.12
C SER A 38 -10.87 -16.78 -4.05
N VAL A 39 -10.36 -15.55 -3.91
CA VAL A 39 -11.12 -14.30 -4.03
C VAL A 39 -10.57 -13.43 -5.15
N PHE A 40 -9.78 -14.01 -6.07
CA PHE A 40 -9.13 -13.27 -7.15
C PHE A 40 -10.12 -12.58 -8.08
N ASP A 41 -11.32 -13.15 -8.20
CA ASP A 41 -12.46 -12.64 -8.97
C ASP A 41 -13.42 -11.77 -8.15
N VAL A 42 -13.25 -11.68 -6.83
CA VAL A 42 -14.08 -10.87 -5.94
C VAL A 42 -13.58 -9.43 -5.98
N MET A 43 -14.13 -8.64 -6.91
CA MET A 43 -13.81 -7.23 -7.07
C MET A 43 -14.80 -6.33 -6.31
N GLN A 44 -14.26 -5.39 -5.52
CA GLN A 44 -15.04 -4.27 -5.02
C GLN A 44 -15.00 -3.12 -6.04
N LYS A 45 -16.07 -2.34 -6.15
CA LYS A 45 -16.06 -1.10 -6.92
C LYS A 45 -14.99 -0.17 -6.34
N ALA A 46 -14.05 0.25 -7.17
CA ALA A 46 -13.05 1.25 -6.78
C ALA A 46 -13.75 2.58 -6.47
N ASP A 47 -13.33 3.23 -5.39
CA ASP A 47 -13.69 4.63 -5.15
C ASP A 47 -13.15 5.50 -6.29
N PRO A 48 -13.85 6.59 -6.66
CA PRO A 48 -13.35 7.51 -7.66
C PRO A 48 -11.99 8.07 -7.21
N LEU A 49 -11.04 8.12 -8.15
CA LEU A 49 -9.75 8.74 -7.90
C LEU A 49 -9.97 10.22 -7.54
N PRO A 50 -9.26 10.76 -6.54
CA PRO A 50 -9.31 12.18 -6.24
C PRO A 50 -8.83 12.99 -7.45
N ALA A 51 -9.35 14.21 -7.59
CA ALA A 51 -8.89 15.13 -8.62
C ALA A 51 -7.36 15.35 -8.48
N PRO A 52 -6.62 15.44 -9.60
CA PRO A 52 -5.19 15.71 -9.55
C PRO A 52 -4.94 17.07 -8.91
N ILE A 53 -4.03 17.11 -7.93
CA ILE A 53 -3.60 18.33 -7.25
C ILE A 53 -2.27 18.81 -7.83
N CYS A 54 -2.14 20.12 -8.01
CA CYS A 54 -0.87 20.74 -8.38
C CYS A 54 -0.01 20.94 -7.13
N TYR A 55 0.89 19.99 -6.89
CA TYR A 55 1.86 20.03 -5.81
C TYR A 55 3.18 20.64 -6.31
N VAL A 56 3.51 21.83 -5.82
CA VAL A 56 4.57 22.67 -6.42
C VAL A 56 5.98 22.13 -6.22
N LEU A 57 6.16 21.19 -5.28
CA LEU A 57 7.47 20.59 -4.99
C LEU A 57 7.77 19.35 -5.85
N ASP A 58 6.81 18.86 -6.64
CA ASP A 58 7.08 17.76 -7.57
C ASP A 58 7.90 18.25 -8.76
N ALA A 59 9.00 17.56 -9.04
CA ALA A 59 9.86 17.82 -10.18
C ALA A 59 9.81 16.65 -11.18
N PRO A 60 9.48 16.90 -12.47
CA PRO A 60 9.16 18.19 -13.07
C PRO A 60 7.71 18.64 -12.79
N ILE A 61 7.53 19.94 -12.50
CA ILE A 61 6.25 20.53 -12.07
C ILE A 61 5.10 20.31 -13.07
N GLY A 62 5.42 20.18 -14.36
CA GLY A 62 4.45 19.89 -15.42
C GLY A 62 3.80 18.50 -15.36
N GLN A 63 4.25 17.60 -14.46
CA GLN A 63 3.59 16.30 -14.24
C GLN A 63 2.34 16.40 -13.36
N ARG A 64 2.22 17.48 -12.58
CA ARG A 64 1.19 17.65 -11.55
C ARG A 64 0.36 18.91 -11.75
N CYS A 65 0.93 19.91 -12.42
CA CYS A 65 0.31 21.22 -12.61
C CYS A 65 -0.07 21.47 -14.08
N THR A 66 -1.22 22.11 -14.30
CA THR A 66 -1.63 22.56 -15.64
C THR A 66 -0.81 23.78 -16.08
N ALA A 67 -0.83 24.08 -17.38
CA ALA A 67 -0.17 25.27 -17.92
C ALA A 67 -0.65 26.57 -17.26
N ASP A 68 -1.95 26.67 -16.97
CA ASP A 68 -2.53 27.85 -16.30
C ASP A 68 -2.06 27.99 -14.85
N GLN A 69 -1.95 26.87 -14.12
CA GLN A 69 -1.42 26.86 -12.75
C GLN A 69 0.07 27.24 -12.72
N ILE A 70 0.85 26.75 -13.68
CA ILE A 70 2.26 27.12 -13.82
C ILE A 70 2.40 28.60 -14.16
N LYS A 71 1.51 29.14 -15.02
CA LYS A 71 1.48 30.56 -15.33
C LYS A 71 1.12 31.40 -14.11
N ALA A 72 0.11 31.01 -13.34
CA ALA A 72 -0.31 31.67 -12.12
C ALA A 72 0.79 31.66 -11.03
N LEU A 73 1.59 30.59 -10.98
CA LEU A 73 2.78 30.54 -10.12
C LEU A 73 3.87 31.50 -10.60
N GLY A 74 4.07 31.62 -11.92
CA GLY A 74 5.08 32.49 -12.53
C GLY A 74 4.74 33.98 -12.45
N ASP A 75 3.47 34.35 -12.53
CA ASP A 75 3.00 35.74 -12.42
C ASP A 75 2.68 36.18 -10.98
N GLY A 76 2.72 35.25 -10.03
CA GLY A 76 2.49 35.50 -8.61
C GLY A 76 1.02 35.63 -8.20
N SER A 77 0.07 35.26 -9.08
CA SER A 77 -1.36 35.28 -8.79
C SER A 77 -1.89 34.01 -8.10
N ALA A 78 -1.13 32.92 -8.13
CA ALA A 78 -1.51 31.65 -7.49
C ALA A 78 -1.52 31.74 -5.96
N VAL A 79 -2.59 31.24 -5.34
CA VAL A 79 -2.62 30.99 -3.90
C VAL A 79 -2.06 29.60 -3.63
N VAL A 80 -0.99 29.52 -2.85
CA VAL A 80 -0.34 28.25 -2.48
C VAL A 80 -0.55 28.01 -1.00
N LYS A 81 -1.17 26.88 -0.65
CA LYS A 81 -1.34 26.42 0.72
C LYS A 81 -0.88 24.98 0.83
N ASP A 82 -0.03 24.69 1.81
CA ASP A 82 0.54 23.35 2.02
C ASP A 82 1.19 22.79 0.73
N TYR A 83 1.82 23.69 -0.04
CA TYR A 83 2.43 23.42 -1.35
C TYR A 83 1.45 22.99 -2.46
N ILE A 84 0.15 23.20 -2.27
CA ILE A 84 -0.91 22.92 -3.26
C ILE A 84 -1.42 24.25 -3.83
N VAL A 85 -1.56 24.32 -5.16
CA VAL A 85 -2.17 25.48 -5.85
C VAL A 85 -3.70 25.39 -5.80
N SER A 86 -4.33 26.48 -5.33
CA SER A 86 -5.79 26.68 -5.31
C SER A 86 -6.24 27.79 -6.24
#